data_AF-A0A645HVA6-F1
#
_entry.id   AF-A0A645HVA6-F1
#
_cell.length_a   1.000
_cell.length_b   1.000
_cell.length_c   1.000
_cell.angle_alpha   90.00
_cell.angle_beta   90.00
_cell.angle_gamma   90.00
#
_symmetry.space_group_name_H-M   'P 1'
#
loop_
_entity.id
_entity.type
_entity.pdbx_description
1 polymer ?
#
loop_
_entity_poly.entity_id
_entity_poly.type
_entity_poly.pdbx_seq_one_letter_code
_entity_poly.pdbx_strand_id
1 'polypeptide(L)'
;MNEIGLKAEDAAVTGNGSLTVAGALADKAAEEVIANDPDTVSKDSVISLPVTVSSADEAGMIHALGFKVSGDVFGKVDGVGEIRVLKIFTDGGGKAFTVVTAAEAIADKTVALYDANNEIVTGAIDAAATYTLTAFVLDGGEYDLGGKTDGKVIDPIAIIKQAEPPVSPTPTGGSGGGCNAGAGALALVLIPMAVRRGKR
;
A
#
# COMPACT_ATOMS: atom_id res chain seq x y z
N MET A 1 -1.03 9.28 -30.64
CA MET A 1 -0.99 8.60 -29.33
C MET A 1 -2.39 8.68 -28.76
N ASN A 2 -2.86 7.67 -28.01
CA ASN A 2 -4.07 7.86 -27.20
C ASN A 2 -3.80 9.01 -26.21
N GLU A 3 -4.82 9.76 -25.82
CA GLU A 3 -4.61 10.84 -24.84
C GLU A 3 -4.08 10.28 -23.51
N ILE A 4 -4.40 9.01 -23.21
CA ILE A 4 -4.09 8.30 -21.97
C ILE A 4 -2.59 8.02 -21.74
N GLY A 5 -1.73 8.13 -22.76
CA GLY A 5 -0.28 7.99 -22.61
C GLY A 5 0.23 6.56 -22.35
N LEU A 6 -0.66 5.60 -22.07
CA LEU A 6 -0.32 4.18 -21.94
C LEU A 6 -0.18 3.51 -23.32
N LYS A 7 0.86 2.69 -23.48
CA LYS A 7 0.97 1.78 -24.62
C LYS A 7 -0.06 0.65 -24.48
N ALA A 8 -0.39 0.00 -25.60
CA ALA A 8 -1.35 -1.11 -25.59
C ALA A 8 -0.89 -2.29 -24.71
N GLU A 9 0.42 -2.56 -24.65
CA GLU A 9 1.02 -3.61 -23.80
C GLU A 9 1.00 -3.28 -22.30
N ASP A 10 0.94 -1.99 -21.97
CA ASP A 10 0.91 -1.46 -20.60
C ASP A 10 -0.52 -1.28 -20.08
N ALA A 11 -1.52 -1.52 -20.93
CA ALA A 11 -2.93 -1.35 -20.63
C ALA A 11 -3.65 -2.70 -20.52
N ALA A 12 -4.61 -2.78 -19.62
CA ALA A 12 -5.51 -3.91 -19.48
C ALA A 12 -6.96 -3.42 -19.47
N VAL A 13 -7.88 -4.26 -19.95
CA VAL A 13 -9.32 -4.03 -19.81
C VAL A 13 -9.85 -5.10 -18.87
N THR A 14 -10.47 -4.66 -17.78
CA THR A 14 -11.08 -5.56 -16.79
C THR A 14 -12.31 -6.25 -17.38
N GLY A 15 -12.79 -7.32 -16.73
CA GLY A 15 -13.98 -8.05 -17.19
C GLY A 15 -15.26 -7.21 -17.24
N ASN A 16 -15.31 -6.09 -16.50
CA ASN A 16 -16.40 -5.11 -16.52
C ASN A 16 -16.13 -3.90 -17.46
N GLY A 17 -15.07 -3.95 -18.27
CA GLY A 17 -14.80 -2.96 -19.32
C GLY A 17 -14.02 -1.71 -18.88
N SER A 18 -13.48 -1.67 -17.66
CA SER A 18 -12.63 -0.56 -17.22
C SER A 18 -11.22 -0.70 -17.78
N LEU A 19 -10.65 0.40 -18.28
CA LEU A 19 -9.25 0.46 -18.65
C LEU A 19 -8.40 0.67 -17.40
N THR A 20 -7.42 -0.19 -17.17
CA THR A 20 -6.46 -0.13 -16.06
C THR A 20 -5.03 -0.28 -16.59
N VAL A 21 -4.04 -0.12 -15.72
CA VAL A 21 -2.67 -0.56 -16.00
C VAL A 21 -2.59 -2.09 -15.98
N ALA A 22 -1.81 -2.66 -16.89
CA ALA A 22 -1.51 -4.09 -16.93
C ALA A 22 -0.73 -4.55 -15.70
N GLY A 23 -1.00 -5.76 -15.21
CA GLY A 23 -0.44 -6.28 -13.96
C GLY A 23 1.09 -6.23 -13.89
N ALA A 24 1.78 -6.58 -14.99
CA ALA A 24 3.25 -6.57 -15.02
C ALA A 24 3.85 -5.17 -14.81
N LEU A 25 3.23 -4.12 -15.35
CA LEU A 25 3.69 -2.74 -15.15
C LEU A 25 3.36 -2.27 -13.73
N ALA A 26 2.18 -2.62 -13.22
CA ALA A 26 1.77 -2.29 -11.86
C ALA A 26 2.66 -2.97 -10.80
N ASP A 27 3.03 -4.23 -11.02
CA ASP A 27 3.96 -4.97 -10.15
C ASP A 27 5.35 -4.33 -10.12
N LYS A 28 5.88 -3.94 -11.29
CA LYS A 28 7.18 -3.27 -11.38
C LYS A 28 7.19 -1.93 -10.63
N ALA A 29 6.12 -1.15 -10.75
CA ALA A 29 5.98 0.11 -10.01
C ALA A 29 5.89 -0.15 -8.49
N ALA A 30 5.14 -1.17 -8.06
CA ALA A 30 5.06 -1.55 -6.66
C ALA A 30 6.42 -2.02 -6.10
N GLU A 31 7.21 -2.76 -6.87
CA GLU A 31 8.55 -3.20 -6.48
C GLU A 31 9.49 -2.02 -6.18
N GLU A 32 9.41 -0.92 -6.93
CA GLU A 32 10.19 0.29 -6.63
C GLU A 32 9.75 0.93 -5.31
N VAL A 33 8.45 1.01 -5.05
CA VAL A 33 7.91 1.53 -3.77
C VAL A 33 8.36 0.66 -2.59
N ILE A 34 8.31 -0.68 -2.74
CA ILE A 34 8.77 -1.63 -1.72
C ILE A 34 10.27 -1.52 -1.51
N ALA A 35 11.07 -1.39 -2.57
CA ALA A 35 12.51 -1.24 -2.45
C ALA A 35 12.93 0.03 -1.67
N ASN A 36 12.10 1.08 -1.72
CA ASN A 36 12.31 2.32 -0.98
C ASN A 36 11.81 2.26 0.48
N ASP A 37 10.99 1.28 0.84
CA ASP A 37 10.39 1.10 2.18
C ASP A 37 10.17 -0.39 2.53
N PRO A 38 11.25 -1.21 2.54
CA PRO A 38 11.12 -2.68 2.59
C PRO A 38 10.68 -3.21 3.96
N ASP A 39 10.82 -2.41 5.01
CA ASP A 39 10.52 -2.81 6.39
C ASP A 39 9.04 -2.61 6.75
N THR A 40 8.32 -1.76 6.02
CA THR A 40 6.92 -1.43 6.34
C THR A 40 5.93 -1.73 5.22
N VAL A 41 6.41 -2.03 4.00
CA VAL A 41 5.56 -2.40 2.87
C VAL A 41 5.67 -3.89 2.58
N SER A 42 4.61 -4.62 2.91
CA SER A 42 4.39 -5.99 2.43
C SER A 42 3.46 -5.98 1.21
N LYS A 43 3.63 -6.93 0.28
CA LYS A 43 2.80 -7.06 -0.92
C LYS A 43 2.15 -8.45 -0.96
N ASP A 44 0.83 -8.48 -0.92
CA ASP A 44 0.03 -9.64 -1.35
C ASP A 44 -0.30 -9.52 -2.85
N SER A 45 -0.89 -8.39 -3.23
CA SER A 45 -1.24 -8.09 -4.62
C SER A 45 -1.22 -6.58 -4.92
N VAL A 46 -1.24 -6.23 -6.20
CA VAL A 46 -1.40 -4.85 -6.67
C VAL A 46 -2.73 -4.70 -7.38
N ILE A 47 -3.53 -3.72 -6.95
CA ILE A 47 -4.86 -3.46 -7.47
C ILE A 47 -4.79 -2.18 -8.30
N SER A 48 -4.74 -2.31 -9.63
CA SER A 48 -4.83 -1.17 -10.55
C SER A 48 -6.24 -0.58 -10.53
N LEU A 49 -6.34 0.72 -10.30
CA LEU A 49 -7.60 1.46 -10.41
C LEU A 49 -7.88 1.83 -11.87
N PRO A 50 -9.14 2.15 -12.23
CA PRO A 50 -9.46 2.67 -13.55
C PRO A 50 -8.62 3.91 -13.87
N VAL A 51 -8.09 3.97 -15.09
CA VAL A 51 -7.35 5.15 -15.54
C VAL A 51 -8.30 6.33 -15.61
N THR A 52 -7.93 7.43 -14.94
CA THR A 52 -8.73 8.66 -14.92
C THR A 52 -8.14 9.71 -15.83
N VAL A 53 -9.02 10.42 -16.53
CA VAL A 53 -8.74 11.68 -17.20
C VAL A 53 -9.65 12.72 -16.57
N SER A 54 -9.07 13.78 -16.01
CA SER A 54 -9.79 14.89 -15.42
C SER A 54 -9.44 16.17 -16.17
N SER A 55 -10.38 17.10 -16.29
CA SER A 55 -10.16 18.38 -16.97
C SER A 55 -10.81 19.51 -16.21
N ALA A 56 -10.16 20.67 -16.20
CA ALA A 56 -10.60 21.90 -15.57
C ALA A 56 -10.45 23.07 -16.57
N ASP A 57 -11.22 24.14 -16.34
CA ASP A 57 -11.18 25.34 -17.18
C ASP A 57 -9.87 26.14 -17.00
N GLU A 58 -9.22 25.98 -15.84
CA GLU A 58 -7.97 26.62 -15.48
C GLU A 58 -6.83 25.59 -15.41
N ALA A 59 -5.70 25.93 -16.02
CA ALA A 59 -4.48 25.12 -15.95
C ALA A 59 -3.70 25.36 -14.65
N GLY A 60 -2.92 24.37 -14.23
CA GLY A 60 -2.08 24.40 -13.03
C GLY A 60 -2.84 24.15 -11.73
N MET A 61 -4.05 23.60 -11.82
CA MET A 61 -4.89 23.29 -10.66
C MET A 61 -4.60 21.89 -10.13
N ILE A 62 -4.88 21.67 -8.84
CA ILE A 62 -4.89 20.32 -8.26
C ILE A 62 -6.24 19.68 -8.57
N HIS A 63 -6.21 18.51 -9.21
CA HIS A 63 -7.38 17.68 -9.49
C HIS A 63 -7.55 16.64 -8.38
N ALA A 64 -8.79 16.46 -7.93
CA ALA A 64 -9.18 15.38 -7.01
C ALA A 64 -9.74 14.19 -7.81
N LEU A 65 -9.08 13.04 -7.72
CA LEU A 65 -9.41 11.82 -8.44
C LEU A 65 -10.00 10.79 -7.46
N GLY A 66 -11.32 10.69 -7.41
CA GLY A 66 -12.05 9.87 -6.44
C GLY A 66 -12.41 8.47 -6.95
N PHE A 67 -12.15 7.45 -6.13
CA PHE A 67 -12.48 6.05 -6.39
C PHE A 67 -13.26 5.46 -5.22
N LYS A 68 -14.38 4.80 -5.51
CA LYS A 68 -15.07 3.99 -4.51
C LYS A 68 -14.35 2.65 -4.35
N VAL A 69 -13.93 2.33 -3.13
CA VAL A 69 -13.19 1.11 -2.81
C VAL A 69 -13.74 0.45 -1.54
N SER A 70 -13.62 -0.87 -1.45
CA SER A 70 -13.84 -1.59 -0.19
C SER A 70 -12.61 -1.44 0.72
N GLY A 71 -12.77 -1.46 2.04
CA GLY A 71 -11.63 -1.46 2.97
C GLY A 71 -10.69 -2.67 2.79
N ASP A 72 -11.20 -3.82 2.35
CA ASP A 72 -10.40 -5.03 2.11
C ASP A 72 -9.29 -4.85 1.05
N VAL A 73 -9.40 -3.86 0.16
CA VAL A 73 -8.38 -3.63 -0.88
C VAL A 73 -7.03 -3.23 -0.29
N PHE A 74 -7.00 -2.71 0.94
CA PHE A 74 -5.77 -2.29 1.62
C PHE A 74 -5.05 -3.45 2.31
N GLY A 75 -5.72 -4.59 2.49
CA GLY A 75 -5.14 -5.76 3.17
C GLY A 75 -4.99 -5.54 4.67
N LYS A 76 -3.96 -6.15 5.26
CA LYS A 76 -3.76 -6.08 6.71
C LYS A 76 -2.97 -4.81 7.08
N VAL A 77 -3.70 -3.76 7.43
CA VAL A 77 -3.18 -2.49 7.96
C VAL A 77 -3.73 -2.22 9.36
N ASP A 78 -2.95 -1.57 10.22
CA ASP A 78 -3.39 -1.14 11.57
C ASP A 78 -4.18 0.17 11.53
N GLY A 79 -4.02 0.96 10.47
CA GLY A 79 -4.80 2.18 10.23
C GLY A 79 -4.54 2.82 8.88
N VAL A 80 -5.27 3.90 8.61
CA VAL A 80 -5.20 4.60 7.32
C VAL A 80 -3.80 5.05 6.93
N GLY A 81 -2.93 5.42 7.89
CA GLY A 81 -1.56 5.84 7.62
C GLY A 81 -0.67 4.75 6.99
N GLU A 82 -1.10 3.49 7.03
CA GLU A 82 -0.36 2.35 6.49
C GLU A 82 -0.83 1.94 5.10
N ILE A 83 -1.91 2.54 4.56
CA ILE A 83 -2.31 2.24 3.18
C ILE A 83 -1.21 2.67 2.21
N ARG A 84 -1.07 1.96 1.10
CA ARG A 84 -0.08 2.24 0.06
C ARG A 84 -0.80 2.45 -1.26
N VAL A 85 -0.89 3.71 -1.67
CA VAL A 85 -1.45 4.15 -2.96
C VAL A 85 -0.32 4.69 -3.80
N LEU A 86 -0.25 4.26 -5.05
CA LEU A 86 0.89 4.50 -5.93
C LEU A 86 0.45 5.15 -7.22
N LYS A 87 1.26 6.11 -7.64
CA LYS A 87 1.37 6.56 -9.03
C LYS A 87 2.13 5.50 -9.83
N ILE A 88 1.62 5.15 -11.01
CA ILE A 88 2.34 4.29 -11.97
C ILE A 88 2.80 5.13 -13.17
N PHE A 89 4.09 5.06 -13.48
CA PHE A 89 4.70 5.69 -14.65
C PHE A 89 4.84 4.69 -15.81
N THR A 90 4.88 5.20 -17.04
CA THR A 90 4.96 4.38 -18.28
C THR A 90 6.29 3.70 -18.50
N ASP A 91 7.34 4.11 -17.79
CA ASP A 91 8.63 3.40 -17.74
C ASP A 91 8.63 2.26 -16.70
N GLY A 92 7.51 2.09 -15.99
CA GLY A 92 7.31 1.14 -14.91
C GLY A 92 7.83 1.62 -13.57
N GLY A 93 8.22 2.88 -13.45
CA GLY A 93 8.51 3.48 -12.16
C GLY A 93 7.25 3.60 -11.31
N GLY A 94 7.43 3.58 -9.99
CA GLY A 94 6.35 3.73 -9.01
C GLY A 94 6.71 4.70 -7.89
N LYS A 95 5.76 5.55 -7.50
CA LYS A 95 5.91 6.44 -6.34
C LYS A 95 4.67 6.43 -5.47
N ALA A 96 4.87 6.44 -4.16
CA ALA A 96 3.78 6.43 -3.19
C ALA A 96 3.20 7.85 -3.01
N PHE A 97 1.87 7.94 -3.03
CA PHE A 97 1.18 9.11 -2.52
C PHE A 97 1.37 9.23 -1.01
N THR A 98 1.42 10.46 -0.51
CA THR A 98 1.42 10.72 0.94
C THR A 98 -0.01 10.64 1.47
N VAL A 99 -0.26 9.76 2.42
CA VAL A 99 -1.57 9.66 3.08
C VAL A 99 -1.77 10.84 4.02
N VAL A 100 -2.91 11.53 3.92
CA VAL A 100 -3.28 12.63 4.80
C VAL A 100 -4.57 12.32 5.56
N THR A 101 -4.62 12.77 6.80
CA THR A 101 -5.74 12.54 7.75
C THR A 101 -6.42 13.83 8.20
N ALA A 102 -6.12 14.95 7.53
CA ALA A 102 -6.69 16.27 7.79
C ALA A 102 -6.85 17.04 6.48
N ALA A 103 -7.92 17.84 6.37
CA ALA A 103 -8.23 18.56 5.14
C ALA A 103 -7.17 19.64 4.81
N GLU A 104 -6.58 20.25 5.84
CA GLU A 104 -5.55 21.27 5.71
C GLU A 104 -4.22 20.72 5.18
N ALA A 105 -4.04 19.40 5.20
CA ALA A 105 -2.86 18.73 4.68
C ALA A 105 -3.01 18.30 3.21
N ILE A 106 -4.20 18.49 2.60
CA ILE A 106 -4.44 18.16 1.20
C ILE A 106 -3.57 19.05 0.30
N ALA A 107 -2.74 18.40 -0.50
CA ALA A 107 -1.81 19.03 -1.44
C ALA A 107 -1.53 18.10 -2.63
N ASP A 108 -0.72 18.56 -3.59
CA ASP A 108 -0.21 17.70 -4.66
C ASP A 108 0.48 16.45 -4.08
N LYS A 109 0.33 15.31 -4.76
CA LYS A 109 0.90 13.99 -4.39
C LYS A 109 0.37 13.43 -3.07
N THR A 110 -0.77 13.92 -2.60
CA THR A 110 -1.44 13.39 -1.41
C THR A 110 -2.63 12.51 -1.76
N VAL A 111 -3.02 11.67 -0.81
CA VAL A 111 -4.25 10.89 -0.88
C VAL A 111 -4.99 10.97 0.46
N ALA A 112 -6.31 11.08 0.40
CA ALA A 112 -7.18 11.00 1.57
C ALA A 112 -8.22 9.89 1.39
N LEU A 113 -8.55 9.21 2.47
CA LEU A 113 -9.62 8.23 2.52
C LEU A 113 -10.82 8.85 3.23
N TYR A 114 -11.98 8.83 2.59
CA TYR A 114 -13.23 9.35 3.15
C TYR A 114 -14.19 8.20 3.46
N ASP A 115 -14.86 8.28 4.61
CA ASP A 115 -15.89 7.33 5.01
C ASP A 115 -17.24 7.59 4.30
N ALA A 116 -18.28 6.84 4.67
CA ALA A 116 -19.62 6.99 4.10
C ALA A 116 -20.30 8.34 4.44
N ASN A 117 -19.81 9.06 5.45
CA ASN A 117 -20.29 10.37 5.85
C ASN A 117 -19.50 11.51 5.17
N ASN A 118 -18.52 11.17 4.33
CA ASN A 118 -17.56 12.08 3.73
C ASN A 118 -16.61 12.74 4.75
N GLU A 119 -16.35 12.06 5.87
CA GLU A 119 -15.32 12.47 6.83
C GLU A 119 -14.00 11.79 6.49
N ILE A 120 -12.88 12.52 6.66
CA ILE A 120 -11.55 11.95 6.46
C ILE A 120 -11.28 10.91 7.55
N VAL A 121 -10.95 9.69 7.14
CA VAL A 121 -10.60 8.60 8.04
C VAL A 121 -9.27 8.93 8.72
N THR A 122 -9.22 8.76 10.04
CA THR A 122 -8.01 9.03 10.85
C THR A 122 -7.48 7.82 11.60
N GLY A 123 -8.21 6.70 11.57
CA GLY A 123 -7.93 5.51 12.40
C GLY A 123 -8.02 4.21 11.62
N ALA A 124 -8.56 3.18 12.29
CA ALA A 124 -8.70 1.84 11.73
C ALA A 124 -9.61 1.82 10.49
N ILE A 125 -9.30 0.90 9.58
CA ILE A 125 -10.11 0.63 8.38
C ILE A 125 -10.94 -0.63 8.61
N ASP A 126 -12.24 -0.53 8.38
CA ASP A 126 -13.14 -1.68 8.36
C ASP A 126 -13.09 -2.31 6.96
N ALA A 127 -12.62 -3.57 6.89
CA ALA A 127 -12.48 -4.30 5.64
C ALA A 127 -13.81 -4.47 4.87
N ALA A 128 -14.96 -4.47 5.57
CA ALA A 128 -16.28 -4.61 4.96
C ALA A 128 -16.91 -3.26 4.55
N ALA A 129 -16.37 -2.14 5.01
CA ALA A 129 -16.88 -0.82 4.70
C ALA A 129 -16.46 -0.36 3.29
N THR A 130 -17.27 0.52 2.70
CA THR A 130 -16.93 1.23 1.46
C THR A 130 -16.44 2.63 1.78
N TYR A 131 -15.37 3.04 1.10
CA TYR A 131 -14.72 4.33 1.24
C TYR A 131 -14.63 5.03 -0.11
N THR A 132 -14.38 6.35 -0.07
CA THR A 132 -13.90 7.11 -1.23
C THR A 132 -12.42 7.39 -1.05
N LEU A 133 -11.57 6.76 -1.86
CA LEU A 133 -10.15 7.07 -1.95
C LEU A 133 -9.97 8.22 -2.95
N THR A 134 -9.41 9.34 -2.51
CA THR A 134 -9.21 10.52 -3.37
C THR A 134 -7.74 10.87 -3.45
N ALA A 135 -7.16 10.75 -4.65
CA ALA A 135 -5.82 11.23 -4.95
C ALA A 135 -5.84 12.68 -5.42
N PHE A 136 -4.86 13.48 -5.01
CA PHE A 136 -4.74 14.89 -5.34
C PHE A 136 -3.49 15.10 -6.20
N VAL A 137 -3.70 15.50 -7.45
CA VAL A 137 -2.63 15.57 -8.46
C VAL A 137 -2.65 16.93 -9.13
N LEU A 138 -1.51 17.62 -9.12
CA LEU A 138 -1.32 18.88 -9.81
C LEU A 138 -1.23 18.69 -11.33
N ASP A 139 -2.00 19.49 -12.07
CA ASP A 139 -1.92 19.61 -13.54
C ASP A 139 -0.52 20.07 -13.99
N GLY A 140 0.14 19.24 -14.82
CA GLY A 140 1.55 19.40 -15.18
C GLY A 140 2.55 19.12 -14.05
N GLY A 141 2.08 18.61 -12.92
CA GLY A 141 2.91 18.12 -11.82
C GLY A 141 3.57 16.78 -12.14
N GLU A 142 4.46 16.35 -11.26
CA GLU A 142 5.20 15.09 -11.44
C GLU A 142 4.29 13.86 -11.54
N TYR A 143 3.14 13.87 -10.86
CA TYR A 143 2.22 12.73 -10.84
C TYR A 143 1.20 12.79 -11.98
N ASP A 144 1.09 13.90 -12.70
CA ASP A 144 0.31 13.93 -13.93
C ASP A 144 1.08 13.22 -15.04
N LEU A 145 0.51 12.14 -15.59
CA LEU A 145 1.13 11.42 -16.70
C LEU A 145 1.18 12.28 -17.97
N GLY A 146 0.23 13.21 -18.13
CA GLY A 146 0.22 14.18 -19.22
C GLY A 146 1.45 15.09 -19.20
N GLY A 147 1.90 15.44 -17.99
CA GLY A 147 3.10 16.23 -17.71
C GLY A 147 3.05 17.65 -18.24
N LYS A 148 1.86 18.13 -18.63
CA LYS A 148 1.65 19.46 -19.22
C LYS A 148 0.68 20.23 -18.34
N THR A 149 0.99 21.51 -18.12
CA THR A 149 0.05 22.43 -17.47
C THR A 149 -0.96 22.91 -18.52
N ASP A 150 -1.95 22.09 -18.84
CA ASP A 150 -2.95 22.35 -19.88
C ASP A 150 -4.41 22.19 -19.41
N GLY A 151 -4.62 22.13 -18.10
CA GLY A 151 -5.92 21.96 -17.46
C GLY A 151 -6.36 20.51 -17.46
N LYS A 152 -5.48 19.53 -17.70
CA LYS A 152 -5.81 18.12 -17.73
C LYS A 152 -4.86 17.29 -16.89
N VAL A 153 -5.43 16.42 -16.07
CA VAL A 153 -4.68 15.38 -15.35
C VAL A 153 -5.04 14.02 -15.91
N ILE A 154 -4.02 13.24 -16.25
CA ILE A 154 -4.15 11.84 -16.62
C ILE A 154 -3.36 11.02 -15.63
N ASP A 155 -4.01 10.14 -14.89
CA ASP A 155 -3.32 9.43 -13.83
C ASP A 155 -3.69 7.94 -13.70
N PRO A 156 -2.74 7.03 -13.97
CA PRO A 156 -2.84 5.64 -13.58
C PRO A 156 -2.41 5.45 -12.11
N ILE A 157 -3.36 5.02 -11.29
CA ILE A 157 -3.19 4.82 -9.85
C ILE A 157 -3.39 3.34 -9.51
N ALA A 158 -2.67 2.84 -8.51
CA ALA A 158 -2.88 1.52 -7.93
C ALA A 158 -2.80 1.53 -6.40
N ILE A 159 -3.20 0.41 -5.81
CA ILE A 159 -3.11 0.14 -4.37
C ILE A 159 -2.23 -1.11 -4.19
N ILE A 160 -1.28 -1.08 -3.27
CA ILE A 160 -0.63 -2.31 -2.78
C ILE A 160 -1.52 -2.86 -1.66
N LYS A 161 -2.10 -4.04 -1.87
CA LYS A 161 -2.76 -4.80 -0.82
C LYS A 161 -1.68 -5.39 0.08
N GLN A 162 -1.65 -4.98 1.35
CA GLN A 162 -0.65 -5.46 2.29
C GLN A 162 -0.89 -6.92 2.68
N ALA A 163 0.19 -7.70 2.67
CA ALA A 163 0.16 -9.11 3.04
C ALA A 163 -0.05 -9.30 4.54
N GLU A 164 -0.70 -10.40 4.90
CA GLU A 164 -0.84 -10.79 6.28
C GLU A 164 0.54 -11.15 6.86
N PRO A 165 0.90 -10.67 8.07
CA PRO A 165 2.16 -11.05 8.68
C PRO A 165 2.22 -12.57 8.83
N PRO A 166 3.40 -13.19 8.60
CA PRO A 166 3.53 -14.63 8.72
C PRO A 166 3.08 -15.07 10.12
N VAL A 167 2.14 -16.01 10.17
CA VAL A 167 1.77 -16.67 11.43
C VAL A 167 3.02 -17.34 12.00
N SER A 168 3.62 -16.74 13.03
CA SER A 168 4.69 -17.40 13.77
C SER A 168 4.11 -18.71 14.32
N PRO A 169 4.76 -19.87 14.10
CA PRO A 169 4.26 -21.12 14.62
C PRO A 169 4.15 -20.99 16.14
N THR A 170 2.94 -21.11 16.67
CA THR A 170 2.73 -21.18 18.12
C THR A 170 3.55 -22.38 18.60
N PRO A 171 4.51 -22.22 19.54
CA PRO A 171 5.19 -23.36 20.10
C PRO A 171 4.15 -24.15 20.90
N THR A 172 3.59 -25.19 20.27
CA THR A 172 2.77 -26.18 20.97
C THR A 172 3.69 -26.90 21.93
N GLY A 173 3.63 -26.50 23.21
CA GLY A 173 4.28 -27.20 24.31
C GLY A 173 3.81 -28.64 24.34
N GLY A 174 4.66 -29.54 23.86
CA GLY A 174 4.49 -30.99 23.92
C GLY A 174 5.65 -31.58 24.72
N SER A 175 5.42 -31.77 26.02
CA SER A 175 6.16 -32.74 26.83
C SER A 175 5.91 -34.13 26.26
N GLY A 176 6.97 -34.85 25.86
CA GLY A 176 6.86 -36.21 25.34
C GLY A 176 8.21 -36.73 24.88
N GLY A 177 8.75 -37.69 25.63
CA GLY A 177 10.14 -38.13 25.51
C GLY A 177 10.46 -38.97 24.27
N GLY A 178 11.76 -39.21 24.06
CA GLY A 178 12.24 -40.13 23.04
C GLY A 178 13.70 -39.94 22.69
N CYS A 179 14.59 -40.53 23.48
CA CYS A 179 15.96 -40.84 23.05
C CYS A 179 15.93 -41.70 21.78
N ASN A 180 16.67 -41.33 20.72
CA ASN A 180 17.90 -42.03 20.37
C ASN A 180 18.72 -41.39 19.23
N ALA A 181 20.04 -41.37 19.49
CA ALA A 181 21.17 -41.53 18.58
C ALA A 181 21.39 -40.52 17.44
N GLY A 182 22.34 -39.59 17.62
CA GLY A 182 22.98 -38.92 16.49
C GLY A 182 23.81 -37.67 16.78
N ALA A 183 24.86 -37.80 17.60
CA ALA A 183 26.09 -36.98 17.60
C ALA A 183 26.05 -35.45 17.86
N GLY A 184 26.79 -35.04 18.91
CA GLY A 184 27.38 -33.69 19.06
C GLY A 184 26.64 -32.78 20.03
N ALA A 185 26.86 -32.89 21.35
CA ALA A 185 27.82 -32.08 22.11
C ALA A 185 27.55 -30.55 21.96
N LEU A 186 27.19 -29.78 22.98
CA LEU A 186 27.91 -29.57 24.24
C LEU A 186 27.03 -28.88 25.32
N ALA A 187 27.06 -29.49 26.51
CA ALA A 187 27.07 -28.92 27.87
C ALA A 187 26.27 -27.64 28.24
N LEU A 188 25.27 -27.86 29.12
CA LEU A 188 24.77 -26.87 30.09
C LEU A 188 25.89 -26.42 31.04
N VAL A 189 25.94 -25.12 31.33
CA VAL A 189 26.50 -24.60 32.60
C VAL A 189 25.34 -23.98 33.40
N LEU A 190 24.94 -24.69 34.45
CA LEU A 190 24.09 -24.20 35.53
C LEU A 190 24.98 -23.57 36.61
N ILE A 191 24.76 -22.30 36.94
CA ILE A 191 25.32 -21.69 38.16
C ILE A 191 24.22 -21.76 39.24
N PRO A 192 24.45 -22.44 40.38
CA PRO A 192 23.42 -22.63 41.40
C PRO A 192 23.22 -21.39 42.28
N MET A 193 21.96 -21.00 42.46
CA MET A 193 21.52 -20.23 43.62
C MET A 193 21.45 -21.13 44.85
N ALA A 194 22.07 -20.72 45.97
CA ALA A 194 21.54 -21.01 47.30
C ALA A 194 22.12 -20.08 48.37
N VAL A 195 21.23 -19.25 48.88
CA VAL A 195 21.29 -18.53 50.16
C VAL A 195 21.58 -19.48 51.32
N ARG A 196 22.45 -19.09 52.26
CA ARG A 196 22.20 -19.37 53.68
C ARG A 196 22.72 -18.29 54.61
N ARG A 197 21.71 -17.65 55.21
CA ARG A 197 21.71 -16.68 56.30
C ARG A 197 22.38 -17.27 57.55
N GLY A 198 23.18 -16.44 58.23
CA GLY A 198 23.87 -16.77 59.46
C GLY A 198 22.93 -17.01 60.64
N LYS A 199 23.39 -17.87 61.56
CA LYS A 199 22.87 -18.07 62.91
C LYS A 199 22.80 -16.74 63.66
N ARG A 200 21.63 -16.43 64.23
CA ARG A 200 21.38 -16.14 65.65
C ARG A 200 19.90 -15.93 65.87
#